data_AF-A0A379F7M2-F1
#
_entry.id   AF-A0A379F7M2-F1
#
_cell.length_a   1.000
_cell.length_b   1.000
_cell.length_c   1.000
_cell.angle_alpha   90.00
_cell.angle_beta   90.00
_cell.angle_gamma   90.00
#
_symmetry.space_group_name_H-M   'P 1'
#
loop_
_entity.id
_entity.type
_entity.pdbx_description
1 polymer ?
#
loop_
_entity_poly.entity_id
_entity_poly.type
_entity_poly.pdbx_seq_one_letter_code
_entity_poly.pdbx_strand_id
1 'polypeptide(L)'
;MSRRLEVVARLQQRVTAIMRYAVQSGLIDYNPAQDMTGAVATGKRVHRAALELKRLPEFLQRIDDYKGRPLTKLAVKLTLLVFIRSSELRFARWDEIDFENSMWTIPAEREAIEGVKHSHCGSKMCTTSFIFFKPTSY
;
A
#
# COMPACT_ATOMS: atom_id res chain seq x y z
N MET A 1 2.67 5.94 -22.15
CA MET A 1 3.64 4.85 -22.40
C MET A 1 3.94 3.99 -21.16
N SER A 2 4.28 4.61 -20.01
CA SER A 2 4.78 3.90 -18.80
C SER A 2 3.86 2.80 -18.22
N ARG A 3 2.54 3.04 -18.09
CA ARG A 3 1.60 2.07 -17.48
C ARG A 3 1.51 0.73 -18.24
N ARG A 4 1.62 0.73 -19.57
CA ARG A 4 1.56 -0.52 -20.37
C ARG A 4 2.81 -1.38 -20.14
N LEU A 5 3.99 -0.76 -20.10
CA LEU A 5 5.26 -1.45 -19.87
C LEU A 5 5.33 -2.07 -18.46
N GLU A 6 4.76 -1.40 -17.45
CA GLU A 6 4.64 -1.96 -16.11
C GLU A 6 3.77 -3.23 -16.08
N VAL A 7 2.64 -3.22 -16.81
CA VAL A 7 1.75 -4.39 -16.92
C VAL A 7 2.47 -5.56 -17.60
N VAL A 8 3.20 -5.30 -18.70
CA VAL A 8 3.96 -6.35 -19.39
C VAL A 8 5.06 -6.93 -18.50
N ALA A 9 5.81 -6.08 -17.77
CA ALA A 9 6.83 -6.55 -16.83
C ALA A 9 6.23 -7.44 -15.72
N ARG A 10 5.07 -7.06 -15.16
CA ARG A 10 4.36 -7.88 -14.16
C ARG A 10 3.85 -9.20 -14.75
N LEU A 11 3.38 -9.18 -16.00
CA LEU A 11 2.94 -10.38 -16.70
C LEU A 11 4.11 -11.34 -16.93
N GLN A 12 5.24 -10.84 -17.42
CA GLN A 12 6.45 -11.62 -17.61
C GLN A 12 6.90 -12.28 -16.29
N GLN A 13 6.99 -11.51 -15.20
CA GLN A 13 7.33 -12.05 -13.88
C GLN A 13 6.41 -13.21 -13.45
N ARG A 14 5.10 -13.09 -13.70
CA ARG A 14 4.13 -14.15 -13.40
C ARG A 14 4.33 -15.38 -14.27
N VAL A 15 4.49 -15.22 -15.58
CA VAL A 15 4.73 -16.33 -16.50
C VAL A 15 6.02 -17.06 -16.13
N THR A 16 7.10 -16.33 -15.85
CA THR A 16 8.37 -16.91 -15.39
C THR A 16 8.21 -17.70 -14.10
N ALA A 17 7.41 -17.22 -13.15
CA ALA A 17 7.14 -17.93 -11.90
C ALA A 17 6.34 -19.22 -12.11
N ILE A 18 5.30 -19.20 -12.95
CA ILE A 18 4.50 -20.38 -13.29
C ILE A 18 5.36 -21.45 -13.98
N MET A 19 6.14 -21.06 -14.98
CA MET A 19 7.03 -21.99 -15.68
C MET A 19 8.14 -22.52 -14.77
N ARG A 20 8.63 -21.71 -13.82
CA ARG A 20 9.59 -22.17 -12.81
C ARG A 20 8.99 -23.26 -11.92
N TYR A 21 7.73 -23.12 -11.53
CA TYR A 21 7.01 -24.16 -10.78
C TYR A 21 6.85 -25.44 -11.61
N ALA A 22 6.55 -25.32 -12.92
CA ALA A 22 6.45 -26.46 -13.82
C ALA A 22 7.78 -27.23 -13.94
N VAL A 23 8.92 -26.52 -14.01
CA VAL A 23 10.25 -27.14 -13.98
C VAL A 23 10.50 -27.88 -12.66
N GLN A 24 10.23 -27.22 -11.52
CA GLN A 24 10.43 -27.84 -10.20
C GLN A 24 9.54 -29.07 -9.98
N SER A 25 8.39 -29.10 -10.65
CA SER A 25 7.43 -30.22 -10.61
C SER A 25 7.74 -31.31 -11.65
N GLY A 26 8.79 -31.15 -12.47
CA GLY A 26 9.19 -32.10 -13.52
C GLY A 26 8.25 -32.18 -14.72
N LEU A 27 7.37 -31.19 -14.93
CA LEU A 27 6.46 -31.14 -16.08
C LEU A 27 7.17 -30.70 -17.37
N ILE A 28 8.22 -29.90 -17.23
CA ILE A 28 9.06 -29.38 -18.30
C ILE A 28 10.51 -29.34 -17.81
N ASP A 29 11.49 -29.53 -18.69
CA ASP A 29 12.90 -29.56 -18.31
C ASP A 29 13.53 -28.16 -18.20
N TYR A 30 12.92 -27.17 -18.86
CA TYR A 30 13.46 -25.82 -18.97
C TYR A 30 12.35 -24.76 -18.94
N ASN A 31 12.70 -23.55 -18.49
CA ASN A 31 11.78 -22.42 -18.42
C ASN A 31 11.98 -21.47 -19.61
N PRO A 32 11.17 -21.58 -20.69
CA PRO A 32 11.29 -20.74 -21.89
C PRO A 32 10.99 -19.26 -21.62
N ALA A 33 10.37 -18.93 -20.49
CA ALA A 33 10.09 -17.55 -20.13
C ALA A 33 11.35 -16.77 -19.70
N GLN A 34 12.47 -17.45 -19.47
CA GLN A 34 13.76 -16.81 -19.20
C GLN A 34 14.29 -16.09 -20.46
N ASP A 35 14.06 -16.66 -21.64
CA ASP A 35 14.52 -16.09 -22.92
C ASP A 35 13.77 -14.81 -23.31
N MET A 36 12.63 -14.54 -22.68
CA MET A 36 11.90 -13.28 -22.87
C MET A 36 12.60 -12.08 -22.18
N THR A 37 13.62 -12.32 -21.35
CA THR A 37 14.37 -11.26 -20.66
C THR A 37 15.13 -10.42 -21.68
N GLY A 38 14.70 -9.16 -21.89
CA GLY A 38 15.27 -8.24 -22.89
C GLY A 38 14.42 -8.07 -24.15
N ALA A 39 13.52 -9.02 -24.45
CA ALA A 39 12.54 -8.87 -25.54
C ALA A 39 11.41 -7.89 -25.17
N VAL A 40 11.14 -7.74 -23.87
CA VAL A 40 10.16 -6.79 -23.33
C VAL A 40 10.84 -5.47 -22.97
N ALA A 41 10.45 -4.38 -23.64
CA ALA A 41 10.90 -3.04 -23.28
C ALA A 41 10.49 -2.72 -21.83
N THR A 42 11.47 -2.56 -20.95
CA THR A 42 11.22 -2.13 -19.57
C THR A 42 11.18 -0.61 -19.54
N GLY A 43 10.03 -0.03 -19.16
CA GLY A 43 9.94 1.42 -19.01
C GLY A 43 10.88 1.92 -17.92
N LYS A 44 11.58 3.04 -18.14
CA LYS A 44 12.35 3.69 -17.08
C LYS A 44 11.44 3.99 -15.89
N ARG A 45 11.78 3.42 -14.73
CA ARG A 45 11.04 3.64 -13.48
C ARG A 45 11.30 5.06 -13.01
N VAL A 46 10.25 5.89 -12.99
CA VAL A 46 10.31 7.21 -12.37
C VAL A 46 9.90 7.06 -10.91
N HIS A 47 10.86 7.23 -10.01
CA HIS A 47 10.60 7.24 -8.57
C HIS A 47 9.87 8.54 -8.20
N ARG A 48 8.87 8.45 -7.32
CA ARG A 48 8.24 9.64 -6.74
C ARG A 48 9.14 10.12 -5.61
N ALA A 49 9.77 11.28 -5.80
CA ALA A 49 10.61 11.89 -4.78
C ALA A 49 9.80 12.12 -3.51
N ALA A 50 10.42 11.88 -2.36
CA ALA A 50 9.84 12.23 -1.08
C ALA A 50 9.68 13.76 -0.98
N LEU A 51 8.67 14.21 -0.24
CA LEU A 51 8.48 15.63 0.02
C LEU A 51 9.63 16.13 0.91
N GLU A 52 10.33 17.17 0.46
CA GLU A 52 11.38 17.80 1.27
C GLU A 52 10.78 18.44 2.53
N LEU A 53 11.43 18.29 3.68
CA LEU A 53 10.91 18.76 4.97
C LEU A 53 10.63 20.28 4.97
N LYS A 54 11.46 21.07 4.29
CA LYS A 54 11.27 22.53 4.13
C LYS A 54 9.96 22.91 3.41
N ARG A 55 9.35 21.98 2.66
CA ARG A 55 8.09 22.17 1.95
C ARG A 55 6.88 21.70 2.74
N LEU A 56 7.07 21.14 3.93
CA LEU A 56 5.98 20.67 4.78
C LEU A 56 5.00 21.81 5.15
N PRO A 57 5.45 23.04 5.50
CA PRO A 57 4.52 24.14 5.80
C PRO A 57 3.63 24.50 4.59
N GLU A 58 4.24 24.62 3.40
CA GLU A 58 3.54 24.86 2.13
C GLU A 58 2.50 23.75 1.86
N PHE A 59 2.86 22.49 2.12
CA PHE A 59 1.97 21.35 1.93
C PHE A 59 0.78 21.35 2.89
N LEU A 60 1.01 21.66 4.17
CA LEU A 60 -0.05 21.77 5.18
C LEU A 60 -1.04 22.89 4.83
N GLN A 61 -0.53 24.05 4.37
CA GLN A 61 -1.37 25.15 3.91
C GLN A 61 -2.23 24.72 2.71
N ARG A 62 -1.67 24.00 1.73
CA ARG A 62 -2.45 23.47 0.60
C ARG A 62 -3.51 22.45 1.01
N ILE A 63 -3.23 21.64 2.04
CA ILE A 63 -4.24 20.75 2.62
C ILE A 63 -5.35 21.62 3.22
N ASP A 64 -5.01 22.71 3.91
CA ASP A 64 -5.96 23.63 4.52
C ASP A 64 -6.82 24.39 3.50
N ASP A 65 -6.27 24.73 2.35
CA ASP A 65 -7.00 25.40 1.27
C ASP A 65 -7.80 24.42 0.37
N TYR A 66 -7.67 23.11 0.59
CA TYR A 66 -8.36 22.10 -0.21
C TYR A 66 -9.89 22.19 -0.04
N LYS A 67 -10.58 22.59 -1.13
CA LYS A 67 -12.05 22.77 -1.19
C LYS A 67 -12.84 21.49 -1.45
N GLY A 68 -12.20 20.32 -1.43
CA GLY A 68 -12.88 19.04 -1.65
C GLY A 68 -13.54 18.49 -0.39
N ARG A 69 -13.65 17.16 -0.30
CA ARG A 69 -14.32 16.51 0.84
C ARG A 69 -13.55 16.76 2.15
N PRO A 70 -14.22 17.22 3.24
CA PRO A 70 -13.59 17.39 4.54
C PRO A 70 -12.94 16.10 5.07
N LEU A 71 -13.57 14.95 4.81
CA LEU A 71 -13.03 13.64 5.18
C LEU A 71 -11.66 13.37 4.55
N THR A 72 -11.44 13.79 3.29
CA THR A 72 -10.15 13.62 2.61
C THR A 72 -9.07 14.47 3.28
N LYS A 73 -9.41 15.70 3.69
CA LYS A 73 -8.50 16.58 4.43
C LYS A 73 -8.08 15.95 5.75
N LEU A 74 -9.05 15.47 6.54
CA LEU A 74 -8.79 14.81 7.83
C LEU A 74 -7.98 13.52 7.66
N ALA A 75 -8.31 12.70 6.67
CA ALA A 75 -7.58 11.46 6.37
C ALA A 75 -6.11 11.72 6.03
N VAL A 76 -5.81 12.74 5.22
CA VAL A 76 -4.43 13.12 4.89
C VAL A 76 -3.71 13.62 6.13
N LYS A 77 -4.34 14.50 6.94
CA LYS A 77 -3.74 15.00 8.19
C LYS A 77 -3.44 13.87 9.18
N LEU A 78 -4.39 12.95 9.37
CA LEU A 78 -4.19 11.79 10.24
C LEU A 78 -3.04 10.92 9.73
N THR A 79 -2.99 10.65 8.42
CA THR A 79 -1.89 9.87 7.82
C THR A 79 -0.52 10.53 8.04
N LEU A 80 -0.44 11.86 8.07
CA LEU A 80 0.81 12.58 8.37
C LEU A 80 1.24 12.47 9.84
N LEU A 81 0.29 12.24 10.75
CA LEU A 81 0.58 12.10 12.18
C LEU A 81 0.99 10.67 12.54
N VAL A 82 0.33 9.66 11.96
CA VAL A 82 0.53 8.25 12.34
C VAL A 82 1.22 7.38 11.30
N PHE A 83 1.48 7.89 10.10
CA PHE A 83 2.22 7.20 9.02
C PHE A 83 1.64 5.84 8.59
N ILE A 84 0.34 5.63 8.77
CA ILE A 84 -0.35 4.41 8.35
C ILE A 84 -0.59 4.35 6.84
N ARG A 85 -0.82 3.15 6.32
CA ARG A 85 -1.14 2.98 4.90
C ARG A 85 -2.58 3.39 4.60
N SER A 86 -2.81 3.87 3.38
CA SER A 86 -4.15 4.29 2.96
C SER A 86 -5.20 3.18 2.96
N SER A 87 -4.81 1.91 2.81
CA SER A 87 -5.72 0.77 2.96
C SER A 87 -6.12 0.55 4.42
N GLU A 88 -5.16 0.65 5.34
CA GLU A 88 -5.38 0.50 6.78
C GLU A 88 -6.33 1.59 7.30
N LEU A 89 -6.13 2.83 6.84
CA LEU A 89 -6.99 3.96 7.18
C LEU A 89 -8.41 3.86 6.61
N ARG A 90 -8.55 3.52 5.32
CA ARG A 90 -9.87 3.51 4.66
C ARG A 90 -10.82 2.45 5.23
N PHE A 91 -10.27 1.36 5.75
CA PHE A 91 -11.05 0.26 6.32
C PHE A 91 -10.99 0.20 7.84
N ALA A 92 -10.52 1.28 8.48
CA ALA A 92 -10.58 1.43 9.93
C ALA A 92 -11.99 1.17 10.47
N ARG A 93 -12.07 0.65 11.69
CA ARG A 93 -13.33 0.47 12.42
C ARG A 93 -13.25 1.21 13.75
N TRP A 94 -14.40 1.63 14.28
CA TRP A 94 -14.43 2.42 15.50
C TRP A 94 -14.03 1.62 16.75
N ASP A 95 -14.32 0.32 16.77
CA ASP A 95 -13.91 -0.64 17.80
C ASP A 95 -12.39 -0.90 17.83
N GLU A 96 -11.65 -0.49 16.80
CA GLU A 96 -10.19 -0.56 16.78
C GLU A 96 -9.52 0.60 17.54
N ILE A 97 -10.26 1.68 17.81
CA ILE A 97 -9.74 2.92 18.37
C ILE A 97 -10.11 3.01 19.84
N ASP A 98 -9.10 2.86 20.69
CA ASP A 98 -9.19 3.08 22.12
C ASP A 98 -8.78 4.52 22.43
N PHE A 99 -9.76 5.36 22.73
CA PHE A 99 -9.52 6.77 23.07
C PHE A 99 -8.96 6.96 24.48
N GLU A 100 -9.27 6.06 25.42
CA GLU A 100 -8.77 6.13 26.80
C GLU A 100 -7.25 5.89 26.83
N ASN A 101 -6.83 4.82 26.18
CA ASN A 101 -5.42 4.48 26.04
C ASN A 101 -4.73 5.23 24.89
N SER A 102 -5.48 6.02 24.12
CA SER A 102 -4.98 6.77 22.97
C SER A 102 -4.23 5.86 21.99
N MET A 103 -4.83 4.70 21.70
CA MET A 103 -4.24 3.62 20.92
C MET A 103 -5.19 3.20 19.80
N TRP A 104 -4.64 2.87 18.65
CA TRP A 104 -5.36 2.24 17.56
C TRP A 104 -4.73 0.88 17.26
N THR A 105 -5.54 -0.17 17.41
CA THR A 105 -5.17 -1.56 17.14
C THR A 105 -5.69 -1.98 15.77
N ILE A 106 -4.80 -2.06 14.78
CA ILE A 106 -5.15 -2.55 13.45
C ILE A 106 -4.95 -4.07 13.44
N PRO A 107 -6.02 -4.88 13.26
CA PRO A 107 -5.88 -6.33 13.22
C PRO A 107 -5.15 -6.79 11.96
N ALA A 108 -4.62 -8.02 11.95
CA ALA A 108 -3.97 -8.59 10.76
C ALA A 108 -4.93 -8.64 9.55
N GLU A 109 -6.16 -9.06 9.80
CA GLU A 109 -7.27 -9.13 8.84
C GLU A 109 -8.56 -8.65 9.52
N ARG A 110 -9.56 -8.31 8.71
CA ARG A 110 -10.87 -7.85 9.17
C ARG A 110 -11.95 -8.75 8.60
N GLU A 111 -13.08 -8.82 9.30
CA GLU A 111 -14.29 -9.39 8.74
C GLU A 111 -14.71 -8.65 7.47
N ALA A 112 -15.10 -9.43 6.46
CA ALA A 112 -15.55 -8.89 5.19
C ALA A 112 -16.93 -8.24 5.36
N ILE A 113 -17.11 -7.04 4.82
CA ILE A 113 -18.40 -6.38 4.73
C ILE A 113 -18.98 -6.70 3.37
N GLU A 114 -20.21 -7.19 3.34
CA GLU A 114 -20.90 -7.54 2.12
C GLU A 114 -20.96 -6.35 1.15
N GLY A 115 -20.64 -6.60 -0.12
CA GLY A 115 -20.64 -5.56 -1.16
C GLY A 115 -19.44 -4.59 -1.14
N VAL A 116 -18.56 -4.64 -0.13
CA VAL A 116 -17.41 -3.72 -0.01
C VAL A 116 -16.10 -4.41 -0.37
N LYS A 117 -15.56 -4.09 -1.56
CA LYS A 117 -14.27 -4.61 -2.00
C LYS A 117 -13.15 -4.22 -1.03
N HIS A 118 -12.28 -5.19 -0.72
CA HIS A 118 -11.09 -5.04 0.14
C HIS A 118 -11.39 -4.69 1.61
N SER A 119 -12.64 -4.81 2.08
CA SER A 119 -12.99 -4.54 3.48
C SER A 119 -12.28 -5.45 4.48
N HIS A 120 -11.86 -6.64 4.04
CA HIS A 120 -11.13 -7.63 4.85
C HIS A 120 -9.67 -7.26 5.09
N CYS A 121 -9.13 -6.27 4.38
CA CYS A 121 -7.72 -5.90 4.52
C CYS A 121 -7.49 -5.25 5.89
N GLY A 122 -6.72 -5.92 6.74
CA GLY A 122 -6.18 -5.39 7.99
C GLY A 122 -4.81 -4.75 7.79
N SER A 123 -3.88 -5.05 8.69
CA SER A 123 -2.48 -4.63 8.60
C SER A 123 -1.82 -5.22 7.38
N LYS A 124 -1.07 -4.39 6.64
CA LYS A 124 -0.36 -4.87 5.45
C LYS A 124 0.73 -5.90 5.78
N MET A 125 1.20 -5.94 7.02
CA MET A 125 2.22 -6.87 7.51
C MET A 125 1.64 -8.23 7.93
N CYS A 126 0.31 -8.43 7.81
CA CYS A 126 -0.40 -9.63 8.27
C CYS A 126 -0.20 -9.94 9.76
N THR A 127 0.08 -8.90 10.56
CA THR A 127 0.23 -8.97 12.01
C THR A 127 -0.49 -7.77 12.63
N THR A 128 -1.07 -7.95 13.81
CA THR A 128 -1.68 -6.86 14.56
C THR A 128 -0.66 -5.73 14.76
N SER A 129 -1.05 -4.52 14.38
CA SER A 129 -0.22 -3.32 14.45
C SER A 129 -0.83 -2.33 15.44
N PHE A 130 -0.01 -1.78 16.32
CA PHE A 130 -0.44 -0.82 17.34
C PHE A 130 0.09 0.57 17.00
N ILE A 131 -0.78 1.56 17.05
CA ILE A 131 -0.45 2.96 16.80
C ILE A 131 -0.83 3.75 18.04
N PHE A 132 0.13 4.47 18.60
CA PHE A 132 -0.10 5.32 19.75
C PHE A 132 -0.29 6.77 19.27
N PHE A 133 -1.35 7.43 19.72
CA PHE A 133 -1.64 8.83 19.40
C PHE A 133 -0.94 9.82 20.32
N LYS A 134 -0.36 9.35 21.43
CA LYS A 134 0.45 10.16 22.32
C LYS A 134 1.92 10.09 21.88
N PRO A 135 2.66 11.23 21.88
CA PRO A 135 4.11 11.16 21.78
C PRO A 135 4.61 10.32 22.95
N THR A 136 5.39 9.28 22.66
CA THR A 136 6.07 8.49 23.68
C THR A 136 6.88 9.47 24.53
N SER A 137 6.44 9.73 25.76
CA SER A 137 7.24 10.50 26.72
C SER A 137 8.50 9.67 26.98
N TYR A 138 9.64 10.15 26.48
CA TYR A 138 10.97 9.68 26.84
C TYR A 138 11.46 10.43 28.07
#